data_AF-A0A7L2DQB2-F1
#
_entry.id   AF-A0A7L2DQB2-F1
#
_cell.length_a   1.000
_cell.length_b   1.000
_cell.length_c   1.000
_cell.angle_alpha   90.00
_cell.angle_beta   90.00
_cell.angle_gamma   90.00
#
_symmetry.space_group_name_H-M   'P 1'
#
loop_
_entity.id
_entity.type
_entity.pdbx_description
1 polymer ?
#
loop_
_entity_poly.entity_id
_entity_poly.type
_entity_poly.pdbx_seq_one_letter_code
_entity_poly.pdbx_strand_id
1 'polypeptide(L)'
;MRVRLKGDVICTLFLLVALCSLLYSQLEHLVPAGKKEPTQNKPRVAPKIFSNPRAPQRLMPAEATAPRPQVTPAMRQTEVAKTRVQTTTPAPLTDSAFNFKLYLLNKDNRNFNLLINQPRKCRKTPGGPFLLIAIKSVVEDFDRREIVRKTWGREGLVNGEQIQRVFLLGTPKNRTVLATWETLMHQESQAYRDILLWDFMDTFFNLTLK
;
A
#
# COMPACT_ATOMS: atom_id res chain seq x y z
N MET A 1 15.33 -60.75 0.05
CA MET A 1 15.68 -59.86 -1.07
C MET A 1 16.43 -58.65 -0.50
N ARG A 2 17.77 -58.59 -0.56
CA ARG A 2 18.55 -57.48 0.01
C ARG A 2 18.57 -56.33 -1.00
N VAL A 3 17.80 -55.28 -0.75
CA VAL A 3 17.78 -54.08 -1.59
C VAL A 3 19.08 -53.32 -1.36
N ARG A 4 19.98 -53.35 -2.35
CA ARG A 4 21.20 -52.54 -2.36
C ARG A 4 20.83 -51.12 -2.77
N LEU A 5 20.34 -50.33 -1.81
CA LEU A 5 20.15 -48.90 -2.02
C LEU A 5 21.53 -48.27 -2.25
N LYS A 6 21.72 -47.60 -3.40
CA LYS A 6 22.93 -46.82 -3.70
C LYS A 6 23.13 -45.79 -2.58
N GLY A 7 24.36 -45.61 -2.13
CA GLY A 7 24.72 -44.66 -1.06
C GLY A 7 24.19 -43.24 -1.34
N ASP A 8 24.12 -42.85 -2.61
CA ASP A 8 23.55 -41.57 -3.04
C ASP A 8 22.06 -41.45 -2.68
N VAL A 9 21.27 -42.51 -2.86
CA VAL A 9 19.83 -42.52 -2.54
C VAL A 9 19.59 -42.45 -1.03
N ILE A 10 20.48 -43.07 -0.26
CA ILE A 10 20.43 -43.01 1.21
C ILE A 10 20.79 -41.59 1.65
N CYS A 11 21.83 -41.00 1.08
CA CYS A 11 22.27 -39.65 1.37
C CYS A 11 21.17 -38.62 1.03
N THR A 12 20.55 -38.72 -0.15
CA THR A 12 19.46 -37.81 -0.52
C THR A 12 18.23 -37.98 0.38
N LEU A 13 17.91 -39.19 0.81
CA LEU A 13 16.81 -39.42 1.74
C LEU A 13 17.09 -38.80 3.11
N PHE A 14 18.31 -38.95 3.64
CA PHE A 14 18.71 -38.32 4.90
C PHE A 14 18.70 -36.80 4.82
N LEU A 15 19.22 -36.22 3.74
CA LEU A 15 19.20 -34.76 3.53
C LEU A 15 17.77 -34.23 3.40
N LEU A 16 16.89 -34.95 2.72
CA LEU A 16 15.48 -34.58 2.59
C LEU A 16 14.76 -34.61 3.94
N VAL A 17 14.96 -35.68 4.73
CA VAL A 17 14.37 -35.80 6.07
C VAL A 17 14.88 -34.69 6.99
N ALA A 18 16.20 -34.43 6.98
CA ALA A 18 16.80 -33.37 7.79
C ALA A 18 16.25 -31.98 7.41
N LEU A 19 16.12 -31.69 6.11
CA LEU A 19 15.53 -30.45 5.61
C LEU A 19 14.06 -30.31 6.04
N CYS A 20 13.25 -31.36 5.87
CA CYS A 20 11.85 -31.36 6.28
C CYS A 20 11.69 -31.16 7.79
N SER A 21 12.52 -31.81 8.61
CA SER A 21 12.53 -31.60 10.06
C SER A 21 12.92 -30.17 10.43
N LEU A 22 13.93 -29.60 9.77
CA LEU A 22 14.34 -28.21 10.01
C LEU A 22 13.21 -27.23 9.67
N LEU A 23 12.57 -27.42 8.50
CA LEU A 23 11.44 -26.60 8.06
C LEU A 23 10.24 -26.76 9.01
N TYR A 24 9.99 -27.96 9.51
CA TYR A 24 8.91 -28.22 10.46
C TYR A 24 9.15 -27.52 11.81
N SER A 25 10.37 -27.58 12.35
CA SER A 25 10.71 -26.88 13.60
C SER A 25 10.66 -25.35 13.46
N GLN A 26 11.00 -24.81 12.29
CA GLN A 26 10.87 -23.38 12.01
C GLN A 26 9.39 -22.96 11.90
N LEU A 27 8.53 -23.85 11.39
CA LEU A 27 7.09 -23.60 11.28
C LEU A 27 6.39 -23.60 12.65
N GLU A 28 6.78 -24.49 13.56
CA GLU A 28 6.30 -24.50 14.96
C GLU A 28 6.67 -23.21 15.71
N HIS A 29 7.82 -22.59 15.40
CA HIS A 29 8.22 -21.32 16.03
C HIS A 29 7.41 -20.10 15.55
N LEU A 30 6.72 -20.21 14.40
CA LEU A 30 5.85 -19.19 13.82
C LEU A 30 4.36 -19.38 14.18
N VAL A 31 3.99 -20.52 14.78
CA VAL A 31 2.63 -20.80 15.25
C VAL A 31 2.67 -21.00 16.77
N PRO A 32 2.38 -19.98 17.58
CA PRO A 32 2.29 -20.17 19.02
C PRO A 32 1.14 -21.15 19.32
N ALA A 33 1.51 -22.31 19.85
CA ALA A 33 0.58 -23.29 20.41
C ALA A 33 -0.29 -22.62 21.48
N GLY A 34 -1.55 -22.35 21.13
CA GLY A 34 -2.56 -21.85 22.05
C GLY A 34 -2.76 -22.85 23.18
N LYS A 35 -2.34 -22.47 24.39
CA LYS A 35 -2.61 -23.20 25.63
C LYS A 35 -4.13 -23.32 25.82
N LYS A 36 -4.59 -24.53 26.08
CA LYS A 36 -5.95 -24.83 26.58
C LYS A 36 -6.00 -24.57 28.08
N GLU A 37 -7.03 -23.88 28.56
CA GLU A 37 -7.63 -24.08 29.90
C GLU A 37 -9.03 -23.42 29.98
N PRO A 38 -9.88 -23.72 30.99
CA PRO A 38 -11.20 -24.30 30.76
C PRO A 38 -12.38 -23.36 31.04
N THR A 39 -13.53 -23.78 30.51
CA THR A 39 -14.89 -23.26 30.71
C THR A 39 -15.28 -23.15 32.18
N GLN A 40 -15.89 -22.01 32.63
CA GLN A 40 -17.17 -22.03 33.36
C GLN A 40 -17.85 -20.64 33.56
N ASN A 41 -19.09 -20.57 33.08
CA ASN A 41 -20.30 -19.88 33.58
C ASN A 41 -20.58 -18.36 33.46
N LYS A 42 -21.74 -18.14 32.82
CA LYS A 42 -22.57 -16.92 32.67
C LYS A 42 -23.58 -16.81 33.83
N PRO A 43 -23.99 -15.60 34.23
CA PRO A 43 -25.43 -15.33 34.38
C PRO A 43 -25.93 -14.11 33.58
N ARG A 44 -27.25 -13.90 33.66
CA ARG A 44 -28.19 -13.40 32.64
C ARG A 44 -28.67 -11.95 32.95
N VAL A 45 -28.72 -11.10 31.91
CA VAL A 45 -29.68 -10.01 31.50
C VAL A 45 -30.49 -9.30 32.63
N ALA A 46 -30.55 -7.95 32.75
CA ALA A 46 -31.43 -7.00 32.00
C ALA A 46 -31.22 -5.51 32.45
N PRO A 47 -31.86 -4.47 31.84
CA PRO A 47 -31.19 -3.26 31.33
C PRO A 47 -31.50 -1.94 32.09
N LYS A 48 -30.68 -0.89 31.89
CA LYS A 48 -31.05 0.51 32.19
C LYS A 48 -30.43 1.51 31.18
N ILE A 49 -31.31 2.04 30.33
CA ILE A 49 -31.57 3.46 29.99
C ILE A 49 -30.36 4.43 29.92
N PHE A 50 -30.10 4.85 28.67
CA PHE A 50 -29.81 6.20 28.17
C PHE A 50 -29.34 7.28 29.17
N SER A 51 -28.08 7.72 29.01
CA SER A 51 -27.74 9.14 29.12
C SER A 51 -26.46 9.44 28.35
N ASN A 52 -26.60 10.33 27.37
CA ASN A 52 -25.51 10.93 26.62
C ASN A 52 -25.35 12.36 27.17
N PRO A 53 -24.13 12.80 27.48
CA PRO A 53 -23.82 14.21 27.26
C PRO A 53 -22.47 14.41 26.56
N ARG A 54 -22.58 14.80 25.29
CA ARG A 54 -22.00 16.01 24.70
C ARG A 54 -20.47 16.18 24.78
N ALA A 55 -19.87 16.21 23.59
CA ALA A 55 -18.48 16.52 23.28
C ALA A 55 -17.99 17.85 23.92
N PRO A 56 -16.70 17.94 24.31
CA PRO A 56 -16.10 19.21 24.70
C PRO A 56 -15.86 20.11 23.49
N GLN A 57 -16.46 21.30 23.50
CA GLN A 57 -16.10 22.40 22.61
C GLN A 57 -14.67 22.87 22.95
N ARG A 58 -13.77 22.80 21.98
CA ARG A 58 -12.44 23.42 22.10
C ARG A 58 -12.59 24.90 21.75
N LEU A 59 -12.55 25.73 22.78
CA LEU A 59 -12.43 27.19 22.69
C LEU A 59 -11.18 27.56 21.89
N MET A 60 -11.35 28.45 20.90
CA MET A 60 -10.26 29.19 20.26
C MET A 60 -9.58 30.09 21.30
N PRO A 61 -8.25 30.12 21.39
CA PRO A 61 -7.54 31.23 22.00
C PRO A 61 -7.40 32.38 21.00
N ALA A 62 -7.65 33.58 21.52
CA ALA A 62 -7.49 34.85 20.86
C ALA A 62 -6.03 35.15 20.45
N GLU A 63 -5.95 35.82 19.32
CA GLU A 63 -4.99 36.85 18.90
C GLU A 63 -3.96 37.30 19.96
N ALA A 64 -2.69 37.06 19.66
CA ALA A 64 -1.56 37.73 20.29
C ALA A 64 -0.59 38.22 19.19
N THR A 65 -0.52 39.53 19.08
CA THR A 65 0.30 40.33 18.19
C THR A 65 1.79 40.13 18.46
N ALA A 66 2.60 39.86 17.42
CA ALA A 66 4.05 40.06 17.46
C ALA A 66 4.57 40.51 16.08
N PRO A 67 5.59 41.40 16.02
CA PRO A 67 5.81 42.29 14.87
C PRO A 67 6.61 41.66 13.74
N ARG A 68 6.27 42.08 12.52
CA ARG A 68 6.94 41.81 11.25
C ARG A 68 8.30 42.53 11.19
N PRO A 69 9.44 41.84 10.93
CA PRO A 69 10.69 42.53 10.63
C PRO A 69 10.61 43.13 9.22
N GLN A 70 10.62 44.46 9.13
CA GLN A 70 10.90 45.19 7.90
C GLN A 70 12.42 45.22 7.71
N VAL A 71 12.92 44.65 6.61
CA VAL A 71 14.32 44.80 6.20
C VAL A 71 14.34 45.71 4.97
N THR A 72 14.76 46.94 5.20
CA THR A 72 15.10 47.95 4.19
C THR A 72 16.34 47.49 3.40
N PRO A 73 16.39 47.65 2.07
CA PRO A 73 17.60 47.33 1.31
C PRO A 73 18.57 48.52 1.38
N ALA A 74 19.65 48.37 2.13
CA ALA A 74 20.79 49.28 2.05
C ALA A 74 21.74 48.80 0.94
N MET A 75 21.72 49.54 -0.17
CA MET A 75 22.62 49.39 -1.31
C MET A 75 24.05 49.76 -0.87
N ARG A 76 24.96 48.78 -0.83
CA ARG A 76 26.40 49.03 -0.87
C ARG A 76 26.99 48.26 -2.04
N GLN A 77 27.27 49.01 -3.11
CA GLN A 77 28.09 48.56 -4.21
C GLN A 77 29.49 48.31 -3.68
N THR A 78 29.97 47.07 -3.84
CA THR A 78 31.41 46.79 -3.81
C THR A 78 31.71 46.02 -5.08
N GLU A 79 32.42 46.69 -5.96
CA GLU A 79 32.92 46.20 -7.24
C GLU A 79 34.04 45.19 -6.98
N VAL A 80 33.84 43.92 -7.37
CA VAL A 80 34.91 42.91 -7.37
C VAL A 80 34.86 42.14 -8.69
N ALA A 81 35.89 42.42 -9.48
CA ALA A 81 36.57 41.63 -10.51
C ALA A 81 35.81 40.47 -11.19
N LYS A 82 35.57 40.70 -12.49
CA LYS A 82 35.29 39.74 -13.56
C LYS A 82 36.19 38.50 -13.49
N THR A 83 35.64 37.35 -13.12
CA THR A 83 36.19 36.04 -13.52
C THR A 83 35.08 35.26 -14.22
N ARG A 84 35.20 35.16 -15.54
CA ARG A 84 34.28 34.44 -16.43
C ARG A 84 34.49 32.95 -16.25
N VAL A 85 33.74 32.31 -15.35
CA VAL A 85 33.55 30.86 -15.38
C VAL A 85 32.35 30.59 -16.27
N GLN A 86 32.60 30.11 -17.49
CA GLN A 86 31.56 29.56 -18.35
C GLN A 86 31.11 28.22 -17.77
N THR A 87 30.23 28.26 -16.79
CA THR A 87 29.42 27.11 -16.42
C THR A 87 28.26 27.07 -17.40
N THR A 88 28.40 26.30 -18.48
CA THR A 88 27.26 25.89 -19.30
C THR A 88 26.45 24.92 -18.44
N THR A 89 25.57 25.46 -17.59
CA THR A 89 24.49 24.71 -16.96
C THR A 89 23.66 24.15 -18.11
N PRO A 90 23.62 22.82 -18.36
CA PRO A 90 22.66 22.27 -19.29
C PRO A 90 21.29 22.68 -18.78
N ALA A 91 20.47 23.26 -19.66
CA ALA A 91 19.09 23.61 -19.33
C ALA A 91 18.45 22.41 -18.61
N PRO A 92 17.64 22.63 -17.55
CA PRO A 92 16.87 21.54 -16.97
C PRO A 92 16.16 20.84 -18.12
N LEU A 93 16.36 19.53 -18.24
CA LEU A 93 15.55 18.71 -19.12
C LEU A 93 14.13 18.85 -18.59
N THR A 94 13.41 19.86 -19.07
CA THR A 94 12.01 20.06 -18.80
C THR A 94 11.32 18.87 -19.42
N ASP A 95 11.08 17.86 -18.59
CA ASP A 95 10.07 16.84 -18.82
C ASP A 95 8.87 17.58 -19.41
N SER A 96 8.45 17.12 -20.60
CA SER A 96 7.40 17.69 -21.44
C SER A 96 6.40 18.51 -20.62
N ALA A 97 6.36 19.83 -20.85
CA ALA A 97 5.43 20.71 -20.17
C ALA A 97 4.02 20.12 -20.28
N PHE A 98 3.47 19.70 -19.14
CA PHE A 98 2.19 19.00 -19.08
C PHE A 98 1.12 19.80 -19.83
N ASN A 99 0.42 19.15 -20.77
CA ASN A 99 -0.57 19.83 -21.60
C ASN A 99 -1.91 19.95 -20.87
N PHE A 100 -2.04 21.01 -20.07
CA PHE A 100 -3.27 21.32 -19.32
C PHE A 100 -4.51 21.46 -20.22
N LYS A 101 -4.35 22.01 -21.43
CA LYS A 101 -5.47 22.18 -22.37
C LYS A 101 -6.04 20.82 -22.77
N LEU A 102 -5.17 19.88 -23.16
CA LEU A 102 -5.59 18.52 -23.52
C LEU A 102 -6.22 17.80 -22.32
N TYR A 103 -5.62 17.93 -21.12
CA TYR A 103 -6.20 17.35 -19.91
C TYR A 103 -7.64 17.86 -19.65
N LEU A 104 -7.86 19.18 -19.74
CA LEU A 104 -9.18 19.77 -19.50
C LEU A 104 -10.22 19.35 -20.55
N LEU A 105 -9.81 19.19 -21.82
CA LEU A 105 -10.69 18.69 -22.88
C LEU A 105 -11.12 17.23 -22.63
N ASN A 106 -10.22 16.42 -22.07
CA ASN A 106 -10.44 14.99 -21.85
C ASN A 106 -10.88 14.64 -20.42
N LYS A 107 -11.07 15.63 -19.52
CA LYS A 107 -11.31 15.43 -18.08
C LYS A 107 -12.54 14.58 -17.74
N ASP A 108 -13.52 14.56 -18.66
CA ASP A 108 -14.80 13.85 -18.50
C ASP A 108 -14.78 12.48 -19.19
N ASN A 109 -13.72 12.15 -19.95
CA ASN A 109 -13.54 10.83 -20.52
C ASN A 109 -13.05 9.86 -19.42
N ARG A 110 -14.02 9.22 -18.75
CA ARG A 110 -13.81 8.36 -17.57
C ARG A 110 -14.14 6.90 -17.81
N ASN A 111 -14.40 6.51 -19.06
CA ASN A 111 -14.74 5.14 -19.41
C ASN A 111 -13.46 4.34 -19.68
N PHE A 112 -12.93 3.70 -18.64
CA PHE A 112 -11.72 2.86 -18.73
C PHE A 112 -12.05 1.41 -18.39
N ASN A 113 -11.45 0.49 -19.14
CA ASN A 113 -11.64 -0.94 -18.92
C ASN A 113 -10.95 -1.37 -17.61
N LEU A 114 -11.63 -2.21 -16.84
CA LEU A 114 -11.03 -2.87 -15.69
C LEU A 114 -10.29 -4.11 -16.16
N LEU A 115 -8.96 -4.05 -16.17
CA LEU A 115 -8.07 -5.12 -16.63
C LEU A 115 -7.97 -6.26 -15.61
N ILE A 116 -7.90 -5.92 -14.32
CA ILE A 116 -7.85 -6.90 -13.22
C ILE A 116 -8.96 -6.56 -12.22
N ASN A 117 -9.81 -7.54 -11.93
CA ASN A 117 -10.92 -7.42 -10.98
C ASN A 117 -10.84 -8.49 -9.88
N GLN A 118 -11.46 -8.22 -8.73
CA GLN A 118 -11.59 -9.13 -7.59
C GLN A 118 -13.07 -9.33 -7.20
N PRO A 119 -13.91 -9.95 -8.05
CA PRO A 119 -15.37 -9.99 -7.86
C PRO A 119 -15.82 -10.73 -6.58
N ARG A 120 -14.95 -11.55 -6.01
CA ARG A 120 -15.25 -12.31 -4.77
C ARG A 120 -14.75 -11.62 -3.50
N LYS A 121 -14.05 -10.49 -3.58
CA LYS A 121 -13.39 -9.84 -2.44
C LYS A 121 -14.38 -9.50 -1.32
N CYS A 122 -15.48 -8.84 -1.67
CA CYS A 122 -16.53 -8.44 -0.72
C CYS A 122 -17.55 -9.55 -0.42
N ARG A 123 -17.45 -10.72 -1.04
CA ARG A 123 -18.41 -11.84 -0.85
C ARG A 123 -17.88 -12.92 0.09
N LYS A 124 -16.71 -12.72 0.70
CA LYS A 124 -16.10 -13.70 1.62
C LYS A 124 -16.89 -13.86 2.93
N THR A 125 -17.66 -12.84 3.33
CA THR A 125 -18.49 -12.85 4.54
C THR A 125 -19.95 -12.54 4.20
N PRO A 126 -20.91 -13.21 4.86
CA PRO A 126 -22.32 -12.83 4.77
C PRO A 126 -22.49 -11.36 5.18
N GLY A 127 -23.10 -10.54 4.33
CA GLY A 127 -23.26 -9.09 4.56
C GLY A 127 -22.09 -8.21 4.11
N GLY A 128 -20.96 -8.79 3.66
CA GLY A 128 -19.79 -8.04 3.19
C GLY A 128 -18.83 -7.59 4.30
N PRO A 129 -17.79 -6.81 3.97
CA PRO A 129 -16.86 -6.28 4.97
C PRO A 129 -17.47 -5.11 5.74
N PHE A 130 -17.16 -5.02 7.03
CA PHE A 130 -17.44 -3.84 7.86
C PHE A 130 -16.64 -2.62 7.38
N LEU A 131 -15.36 -2.83 7.05
CA LEU A 131 -14.46 -1.81 6.52
C LEU A 131 -13.75 -2.30 5.27
N LEU A 132 -13.83 -1.50 4.19
CA LEU A 132 -13.03 -1.68 2.99
C LEU A 132 -11.97 -0.56 2.91
N ILE A 133 -10.71 -0.96 2.93
CA ILE A 133 -9.57 -0.05 2.79
C ILE A 133 -9.16 -0.02 1.31
N ALA A 134 -9.48 1.06 0.60
CA ALA A 134 -9.10 1.25 -0.79
C ALA A 134 -7.87 2.17 -0.89
N ILE A 135 -6.78 1.66 -1.46
CA ILE A 135 -5.46 2.32 -1.39
C ILE A 135 -4.96 2.60 -2.81
N LYS A 136 -4.74 3.88 -3.13
CA LYS A 136 -4.12 4.26 -4.41
C LYS A 136 -2.65 3.83 -4.39
N SER A 137 -2.21 3.12 -5.42
CA SER A 137 -0.83 2.66 -5.60
C SER A 137 -0.45 2.72 -7.07
N VAL A 138 0.82 2.55 -7.41
CA VAL A 138 1.33 2.47 -8.79
C VAL A 138 1.97 1.10 -9.00
N VAL A 139 2.05 0.61 -10.23
CA VAL A 139 2.52 -0.74 -10.54
C VAL A 139 3.89 -1.04 -9.92
N GLU A 140 4.78 -0.07 -9.93
CA GLU A 140 6.16 -0.12 -9.44
C GLU A 140 6.26 -0.30 -7.92
N ASP A 141 5.24 0.13 -7.15
CA ASP A 141 5.27 0.19 -5.69
C ASP A 141 4.90 -1.15 -5.01
N PHE A 142 5.40 -2.29 -5.52
CA PHE A 142 5.13 -3.63 -4.96
C PHE A 142 5.51 -3.73 -3.47
N ASP A 143 6.73 -3.30 -3.12
CA ASP A 143 7.23 -3.41 -1.74
C ASP A 143 6.40 -2.58 -0.76
N ARG A 144 5.92 -1.41 -1.20
CA ARG A 144 5.04 -0.58 -0.38
C ARG A 144 3.71 -1.26 -0.13
N ARG A 145 3.12 -1.87 -1.16
CA ARG A 145 1.89 -2.67 -0.98
C ARG A 145 2.15 -3.80 0.01
N GLU A 146 3.27 -4.50 -0.13
CA GLU A 146 3.63 -5.61 0.75
C GLU A 146 3.76 -5.20 2.22
N ILE A 147 4.41 -4.07 2.49
CA ILE A 147 4.49 -3.51 3.85
C ILE A 147 3.08 -3.20 4.38
N VAL A 148 2.21 -2.58 3.57
CA VAL A 148 0.82 -2.32 3.96
C VAL A 148 0.09 -3.63 4.29
N ARG A 149 0.29 -4.70 3.53
CA ARG A 149 -0.34 -6.01 3.79
C ARG A 149 0.03 -6.56 5.17
N LYS A 150 1.29 -6.37 5.56
CA LYS A 150 1.87 -6.87 6.81
C LYS A 150 1.61 -5.98 8.02
N THR A 151 1.23 -4.73 7.79
CA THR A 151 1.08 -3.71 8.84
C THR A 151 -0.38 -3.25 8.95
N TRP A 152 -0.62 -1.94 8.85
CA TRP A 152 -1.90 -1.31 9.13
C TRP A 152 -3.03 -1.74 8.18
N GLY A 153 -2.70 -2.28 7.00
CA GLY A 153 -3.68 -2.70 6.00
C GLY A 153 -4.14 -4.15 6.15
N ARG A 154 -3.69 -4.91 7.17
CA ARG A 154 -3.94 -6.36 7.30
C ARG A 154 -5.44 -6.71 7.20
N GLU A 155 -5.77 -7.71 6.39
CA GLU A 155 -7.15 -8.23 6.25
C GLU A 155 -7.50 -9.21 7.37
N GLY A 156 -8.79 -9.41 7.61
CA GLY A 156 -9.28 -10.42 8.56
C GLY A 156 -10.29 -9.85 9.55
N LEU A 157 -10.51 -10.61 10.63
CA LEU A 157 -11.35 -10.19 11.74
C LEU A 157 -10.51 -9.36 12.72
N VAL A 158 -10.98 -8.15 13.02
CA VAL A 158 -10.42 -7.29 14.06
C VAL A 158 -11.56 -6.92 15.00
N ASN A 159 -11.46 -7.34 16.27
CA ASN A 159 -12.52 -7.18 17.27
C ASN A 159 -13.90 -7.72 16.81
N GLY A 160 -13.90 -8.80 16.02
CA GLY A 160 -15.12 -9.42 15.48
C GLY A 160 -15.62 -8.79 14.18
N GLU A 161 -15.04 -7.68 13.72
CA GLU A 161 -15.43 -7.01 12.49
C GLU A 161 -14.55 -7.43 11.30
N GLN A 162 -15.17 -7.70 10.15
CA GLN A 162 -14.44 -8.12 8.94
C GLN A 162 -13.87 -6.91 8.20
N ILE A 163 -12.54 -6.86 8.09
CA ILE A 163 -11.81 -5.85 7.29
C ILE A 163 -11.31 -6.48 5.99
N GLN A 164 -11.43 -5.75 4.89
CA GLN A 164 -10.87 -6.10 3.57
C GLN A 164 -10.06 -4.92 3.02
N ARG A 165 -9.12 -5.19 2.11
CA ARG A 165 -8.26 -4.19 1.46
C ARG A 165 -8.25 -4.40 -0.05
N VAL A 166 -8.16 -3.32 -0.80
CA VAL A 166 -7.85 -3.33 -2.23
C VAL A 166 -6.86 -2.24 -2.58
N PHE A 167 -5.98 -2.52 -3.53
CA PHE A 167 -5.09 -1.55 -4.17
C PHE A 167 -5.67 -1.12 -5.51
N LEU A 168 -5.70 0.20 -5.74
CA LEU A 168 -6.20 0.84 -6.95
C LEU A 168 -5.03 1.31 -7.81
N LEU A 169 -4.88 0.71 -9.00
CA LEU A 169 -3.77 0.95 -9.91
C LEU A 169 -4.28 1.37 -11.30
N GLY A 170 -3.49 2.20 -11.97
CA GLY A 170 -3.54 2.35 -13.43
C GLY A 170 -2.36 1.63 -14.09
N THR A 171 -2.31 1.65 -15.41
CA THR A 171 -1.16 1.16 -16.19
C THR A 171 0.04 2.11 -16.05
N PRO A 172 1.29 1.61 -16.11
CA PRO A 172 2.46 2.46 -15.86
C PRO A 172 2.66 3.49 -16.99
N LYS A 173 3.18 4.68 -16.65
CA LYS A 173 3.50 5.74 -17.63
C LYS A 173 4.46 5.25 -18.70
N ASN A 174 5.43 4.42 -18.30
CA ASN A 174 6.47 3.93 -19.18
C ASN A 174 6.42 2.39 -19.30
N ARG A 175 5.59 1.90 -20.23
CA ARG A 175 5.42 0.46 -20.48
C ARG A 175 6.70 -0.20 -21.03
N THR A 176 7.62 0.55 -21.64
CA THR A 176 8.87 -0.02 -22.18
C THR A 176 9.93 -0.22 -21.11
N VAL A 177 10.02 0.69 -20.13
CA VAL A 177 10.94 0.53 -18.99
C VAL A 177 10.53 -0.66 -18.11
N LEU A 178 9.23 -0.91 -17.96
CA LEU A 178 8.71 -2.06 -17.22
C LEU A 178 8.10 -3.10 -18.17
N ALA A 179 8.86 -3.59 -19.15
CA ALA A 179 8.35 -4.46 -20.22
C ALA A 179 7.57 -5.71 -19.73
N THR A 180 7.81 -6.17 -18.49
CA THR A 180 7.17 -7.35 -17.88
C THR A 180 6.08 -6.99 -16.85
N TRP A 181 5.59 -5.74 -16.85
CA TRP A 181 4.68 -5.25 -15.83
C TRP A 181 3.36 -6.02 -15.75
N GLU A 182 2.81 -6.44 -16.89
CA GLU A 182 1.55 -7.19 -16.95
C GLU A 182 1.70 -8.54 -16.22
N THR A 183 2.78 -9.26 -16.49
CA THR A 183 3.07 -10.54 -15.84
C THR A 183 3.25 -10.36 -14.34
N LEU A 184 3.98 -9.33 -13.89
CA LEU A 184 4.16 -9.04 -12.47
C LEU A 184 2.82 -8.71 -11.78
N MET A 185 1.97 -7.90 -12.43
CA MET A 185 0.64 -7.58 -11.90
C MET A 185 -0.28 -8.80 -11.84
N HIS A 186 -0.23 -9.68 -12.84
CA HIS A 186 -0.99 -10.93 -12.84
C HIS A 186 -0.53 -11.86 -11.71
N GLN A 187 0.77 -12.02 -11.51
CA GLN A 187 1.33 -12.84 -10.43
C GLN A 187 0.96 -12.28 -9.05
N GLU A 188 1.15 -10.97 -8.83
CA GLU A 188 0.77 -10.34 -7.57
C GLU A 188 -0.73 -10.45 -7.29
N SER A 189 -1.56 -10.15 -8.30
CA SER A 189 -3.02 -10.27 -8.20
C SER A 189 -3.46 -11.70 -7.90
N GLN A 190 -2.83 -12.69 -8.52
CA GLN A 190 -3.13 -14.10 -8.26
C GLN A 190 -2.78 -14.50 -6.82
N ALA A 191 -1.65 -14.04 -6.31
CA ALA A 191 -1.17 -14.33 -4.96
C ALA A 191 -2.05 -13.68 -3.87
N TYR A 192 -2.34 -12.38 -4.00
CA TYR A 192 -2.97 -11.60 -2.91
C TYR A 192 -4.46 -11.30 -3.12
N ARG A 193 -4.96 -11.39 -4.36
CA ARG A 193 -6.36 -11.16 -4.72
C ARG A 193 -6.89 -9.82 -4.17
N ASP A 194 -6.06 -8.79 -4.22
CA ASP A 194 -6.35 -7.46 -3.67
C ASP A 194 -6.03 -6.32 -4.66
N ILE A 195 -5.80 -6.63 -5.94
CA ILE A 195 -5.51 -5.63 -6.97
C ILE A 195 -6.74 -5.36 -7.84
N LEU A 196 -7.05 -4.07 -8.00
CA LEU A 196 -7.91 -3.56 -9.05
C LEU A 196 -7.06 -2.69 -10.00
N LEU A 197 -7.03 -3.05 -11.28
CA LEU A 197 -6.22 -2.40 -12.29
C LEU A 197 -7.09 -1.92 -13.43
N TRP A 198 -7.05 -0.62 -13.73
CA TRP A 198 -7.75 -0.03 -14.87
C TRP A 198 -6.78 0.35 -16.00
N ASP A 199 -7.30 0.35 -17.23
CA ASP A 199 -6.58 0.77 -18.43
C ASP A 199 -6.56 2.29 -18.62
N PHE A 200 -6.09 3.02 -17.60
CA PHE A 200 -5.67 4.41 -17.76
C PHE A 200 -4.20 4.54 -17.33
N MET A 201 -3.51 5.54 -17.86
CA MET A 201 -2.12 5.78 -17.48
C MET A 201 -2.03 6.41 -16.09
N ASP A 202 -1.30 5.77 -15.19
CA ASP A 202 -1.14 6.18 -13.81
C ASP A 202 -0.19 7.38 -13.72
N THR A 203 -0.78 8.57 -13.59
CA THR A 203 -0.04 9.83 -13.45
C THR A 203 -0.65 10.65 -12.33
N PHE A 204 0.09 11.64 -11.84
CA PHE A 204 -0.39 12.54 -10.79
C PHE A 204 -1.75 13.18 -11.12
N PHE A 205 -1.94 13.63 -12.37
CA PHE A 205 -3.20 14.26 -12.80
C PHE A 205 -4.35 13.25 -12.95
N ASN A 206 -4.04 11.99 -13.22
CA ASN A 206 -5.02 10.91 -13.33
C ASN A 206 -5.38 10.26 -11.98
N LEU A 207 -4.84 10.75 -10.86
CA LEU A 207 -5.17 10.21 -9.53
C LEU A 207 -6.67 10.36 -9.18
N THR A 208 -7.40 11.28 -9.82
CA THR A 208 -8.86 11.45 -9.63
C THR A 208 -9.69 10.44 -10.42
N LEU A 209 -9.07 9.60 -11.24
CA LEU A 209 -9.71 8.46 -11.91
C LEU A 209 -9.77 7.21 -11.01
N LYS A 210 -9.01 7.20 -9.90
CA LYS A 210 -9.03 6.17 -8.84
C LYS A 210 -9.94 6.57 -7.70
#